data_AF-A0A2L2WJK1-F1
#
_entry.id   AF-A0A2L2WJK1-F1
#
_cell.length_a   1.000
_cell.length_b   1.000
_cell.length_c   1.000
_cell.angle_alpha   90.00
_cell.angle_beta   90.00
_cell.angle_gamma   90.00
#
_symmetry.space_group_name_H-M   'P 1'
#
loop_
_entity.id
_entity.type
_entity.pdbx_description
1 polymer ?
#
loop_
_entity_poly.entity_id
_entity_poly.type
_entity_poly.pdbx_seq_one_letter_code
_entity_poly.pdbx_strand_id
1 'polypeptide(L)'
;MTNKERIIELSKCLDPIEVAEICNVSAGYVYRVLREHNPKTLTLTNYLNALQQGITNKEDLAALFGVARTTIFRFEQKHMAKETVGQILYILNGDIDEAKKAQALTNEETAELLQLPTLPKVTHELRQMLNKLEKHKNLTSFHTELYNKIAAALKELNC
;
A
#
# COMPACT_ATOMS: atom_id res chain seq x y z
N MET A 1 41.61 -3.59 14.27
CA MET A 1 40.32 -2.89 14.10
C MET A 1 40.53 -1.74 13.13
N THR A 2 39.84 -1.79 11.99
CA THR A 2 39.86 -0.75 10.95
C THR A 2 38.97 0.43 11.33
N ASN A 3 39.15 1.57 10.68
CA ASN A 3 38.26 2.72 10.89
C ASN A 3 36.79 2.41 10.54
N LYS A 4 36.53 1.55 9.55
CA LYS A 4 35.16 1.14 9.21
C LYS A 4 34.52 0.32 10.34
N GLU A 5 35.23 -0.68 10.87
CA GLU A 5 34.76 -1.52 11.97
C GLU A 5 34.47 -0.68 13.24
N ARG A 6 35.37 0.26 13.55
CA ARG A 6 35.21 1.18 14.68
C ARG A 6 33.99 2.09 14.52
N ILE A 7 33.75 2.62 13.32
CA ILE A 7 32.55 3.42 13.01
C ILE A 7 31.28 2.60 13.24
N ILE A 8 31.22 1.36 12.74
CA ILE A 8 30.05 0.47 12.88
C ILE A 8 29.75 0.18 14.35
N GLU A 9 30.78 -0.07 15.15
CA GLU A 9 30.63 -0.40 16.56
C GLU A 9 30.15 0.78 17.41
N LEU A 10 30.73 1.96 17.20
CA LEU A 10 30.33 3.18 17.92
C LEU A 10 28.91 3.64 17.53
N SER A 11 28.52 3.45 16.28
CA SER A 11 27.19 3.83 15.77
C SER A 11 26.04 2.97 16.34
N LYS A 12 26.34 1.98 17.20
CA LYS A 12 25.31 1.27 17.98
C LYS A 12 24.75 2.11 19.13
N CYS A 13 25.53 3.06 19.64
CA CYS A 13 25.21 3.80 20.85
C CYS A 13 25.33 5.33 20.71
N LEU A 14 25.93 5.82 19.62
CA LEU A 14 26.26 7.23 19.40
C LEU A 14 25.73 7.69 18.04
N ASP A 15 25.48 8.99 17.91
CA ASP A 15 25.02 9.56 16.64
C ASP A 15 26.15 9.68 15.60
N PRO A 16 25.84 9.75 14.30
CA PRO A 16 26.86 9.80 13.24
C PRO A 16 27.79 11.02 13.27
N ILE A 17 27.40 12.13 13.92
CA ILE A 17 28.21 13.34 14.06
C ILE A 17 29.23 13.13 15.20
N GLU A 18 28.78 12.62 16.34
CA GLU A 18 29.64 12.23 17.46
C GLU A 18 30.67 11.17 17.04
N VAL A 19 30.22 10.17 16.27
CA VAL A 19 31.11 9.13 15.72
C VAL A 19 32.14 9.72 14.76
N ALA A 20 31.77 10.75 13.98
CA ALA A 20 32.68 11.42 13.06
C ALA A 20 33.80 12.16 13.79
N GLU A 21 33.45 12.86 14.88
CA GLU A 21 34.42 13.53 15.77
C GLU A 21 35.36 12.52 16.44
N ILE A 22 34.82 11.45 17.02
CA ILE A 22 35.61 10.41 17.70
C ILE A 22 36.55 9.67 16.72
N CYS A 23 36.09 9.43 15.50
CA CYS A 23 36.88 8.73 14.48
C CYS A 23 37.77 9.67 13.65
N ASN A 24 37.71 10.99 13.89
CA ASN A 24 38.40 12.04 13.13
C ASN A 24 38.19 11.91 11.60
N VAL A 25 36.93 11.78 11.20
CA VAL A 25 36.50 11.68 9.79
C VAL A 25 35.32 12.62 9.54
N SER A 26 34.94 12.83 8.29
CA SER A 26 33.72 13.59 7.99
C SER A 26 32.46 12.77 8.33
N ALA A 27 31.40 13.44 8.78
CA ALA A 27 30.09 12.80 8.97
C ALA A 27 29.59 12.12 7.68
N GLY A 28 29.84 12.73 6.51
CA GLY A 28 29.53 12.12 5.22
C GLY A 28 30.23 10.78 4.99
N TYR A 29 31.46 10.61 5.48
CA TYR A 29 32.16 9.32 5.43
C TYR A 29 31.52 8.29 6.35
N VAL A 30 31.13 8.67 7.56
CA VAL A 30 30.39 7.82 8.51
C VAL A 30 29.09 7.32 7.90
N TYR A 31 28.27 8.21 7.35
CA TYR A 31 27.02 7.84 6.66
C TYR A 31 27.26 6.89 5.48
N ARG A 32 28.35 7.07 4.73
CA ARG A 32 28.72 6.15 3.64
C ARG A 32 29.07 4.77 4.18
N VAL A 33 29.90 4.67 5.22
CA VAL A 33 30.29 3.39 5.84
C VAL A 33 29.07 2.66 6.40
N LEU A 34 28.15 3.36 7.07
CA LEU A 34 26.94 2.75 7.63
C LEU A 34 25.98 2.26 6.54
N ARG A 35 25.84 3.02 5.43
CA ARG A 35 25.07 2.57 4.25
C ARG A 35 25.68 1.34 3.58
N GLU A 36 27.01 1.30 3.47
CA GLU A 36 27.73 0.14 2.91
C GLU A 36 27.62 -1.09 3.83
N HIS A 37 27.61 -0.89 5.15
CA HIS A 37 27.58 -1.97 6.14
C HIS A 37 26.18 -2.56 6.37
N ASN A 38 25.16 -1.69 6.44
CA ASN A 38 23.76 -2.09 6.51
C ASN A 38 23.02 -1.51 5.30
N PRO A 39 23.19 -2.07 4.10
CA PRO A 39 22.33 -1.71 2.98
C PRO A 39 20.89 -2.02 3.42
N LYS A 40 20.03 -1.00 3.47
CA LYS A 40 18.61 -1.22 3.76
C LYS A 40 18.10 -2.15 2.65
N THR A 41 17.80 -3.39 2.99
CA THR A 41 17.27 -4.34 2.01
C THR A 41 15.99 -3.77 1.42
N LEU A 42 15.85 -3.83 0.10
CA LEU A 42 14.63 -3.44 -0.60
C LEU A 42 13.49 -4.43 -0.25
N THR A 43 12.79 -4.12 0.83
CA THR A 43 11.56 -4.77 1.27
C THR A 43 10.40 -3.79 1.18
N LEU A 44 9.16 -4.29 1.18
CA LEU A 44 7.98 -3.43 1.03
C LEU A 44 7.89 -2.42 2.18
N THR A 45 8.12 -2.86 3.41
CA THR A 45 8.15 -2.01 4.61
C THR A 45 9.20 -0.90 4.51
N ASN A 46 10.44 -1.24 4.12
CA ASN A 46 11.50 -0.25 4.01
C ASN A 46 11.25 0.75 2.87
N TYR A 47 10.67 0.26 1.77
CA TYR A 47 10.24 1.08 0.64
C TYR A 47 9.15 2.09 1.05
N LEU A 48 8.11 1.66 1.76
CA LEU A 48 7.04 2.54 2.25
C LEU A 48 7.54 3.56 3.27
N ASN A 49 8.43 3.15 4.19
CA ASN A 49 9.06 4.06 5.14
C ASN A 49 9.87 5.17 4.43
N ALA A 50 10.53 4.86 3.31
CA ALA A 50 11.25 5.86 2.53
C ALA A 50 10.30 6.88 1.86
N LEU A 51 9.15 6.42 1.36
CA LEU A 51 8.10 7.30 0.82
C LEU A 51 7.52 8.22 1.91
N GLN A 52 7.23 7.69 3.10
CA GLN A 52 6.75 8.48 4.25
C GLN A 52 7.77 9.54 4.71
N GLN A 53 9.05 9.27 4.52
CA GLN A 53 10.15 10.22 4.76
C GLN A 53 10.33 11.24 3.62
N GLY A 54 9.46 11.21 2.59
CA GLY A 54 9.46 12.15 1.47
C GLY A 54 10.40 11.77 0.32
N ILE A 55 11.04 10.60 0.36
CA ILE A 55 11.93 10.14 -0.71
C ILE A 55 11.08 9.44 -1.77
N THR A 56 10.62 10.19 -2.76
CA THR A 56 9.63 9.72 -3.74
C THR A 56 10.18 9.47 -5.14
N ASN A 57 11.36 10.02 -5.47
CA ASN A 57 11.98 9.80 -6.77
C ASN A 57 12.76 8.47 -6.80
N LYS A 58 12.82 7.84 -7.98
CA LYS A 58 13.34 6.48 -8.14
C LYS A 58 14.85 6.42 -8.03
N GLU A 59 15.53 7.50 -8.39
CA GLU A 59 16.97 7.67 -8.32
C GLU A 59 17.45 7.67 -6.86
N ASP A 60 16.77 8.40 -5.98
CA ASP A 60 17.07 8.48 -4.56
C ASP A 60 16.67 7.20 -3.82
N LEU A 61 15.55 6.57 -4.19
CA LEU A 61 15.17 5.25 -3.68
C LEU A 61 16.23 4.19 -4.07
N ALA A 62 16.70 4.21 -5.31
CA ALA A 62 17.75 3.32 -5.78
C ALA A 62 19.06 3.52 -5.02
N ALA A 63 19.45 4.78 -4.80
CA ALA A 63 20.63 5.13 -4.01
C ALA A 63 20.49 4.72 -2.53
N LEU A 64 19.29 4.89 -1.94
CA LEU A 64 19.00 4.54 -0.56
C LEU A 64 19.11 3.02 -0.31
N PHE A 65 18.59 2.22 -1.22
CA PHE A 65 18.58 0.76 -1.10
C PHE A 65 19.80 0.08 -1.75
N GLY A 66 20.69 0.85 -2.37
CA GLY A 66 21.88 0.31 -3.04
C GLY A 66 21.58 -0.59 -4.23
N VAL A 67 20.48 -0.32 -4.95
CA VAL A 67 20.04 -1.11 -6.11
C VAL A 67 19.98 -0.25 -7.38
N ALA A 68 19.86 -0.89 -8.55
CA ALA A 68 19.60 -0.16 -9.78
C ALA A 68 18.18 0.44 -9.80
N ARG A 69 18.00 1.59 -10.47
CA ARG A 69 16.69 2.22 -10.73
C ARG A 69 15.68 1.25 -11.34
N THR A 70 16.14 0.38 -12.22
CA THR A 70 15.30 -0.66 -12.86
C THR A 70 14.79 -1.69 -11.86
N THR A 71 15.54 -1.96 -10.78
CA THR A 71 15.12 -2.82 -9.67
C THR A 71 13.98 -2.16 -8.89
N ILE A 72 14.06 -0.86 -8.61
CA ILE A 72 12.95 -0.11 -7.99
C ILE A 72 11.70 -0.17 -8.86
N PHE A 73 11.83 0.07 -10.17
CA PHE A 73 10.70 -0.02 -11.10
C PHE A 73 10.05 -1.42 -11.11
N ARG A 74 10.86 -2.48 -11.18
CA ARG A 74 10.35 -3.87 -11.14
C ARG A 74 9.74 -4.21 -9.80
N PHE A 75 10.29 -3.67 -8.72
CA PHE A 75 9.77 -3.82 -7.36
C PHE A 75 8.40 -3.15 -7.23
N GLU A 76 8.26 -1.90 -7.66
CA GLU A 76 6.97 -1.20 -7.75
C GLU A 76 5.97 -2.02 -8.56
N GLN A 77 6.31 -2.46 -9.77
CA GLN A 77 5.39 -3.26 -10.61
C GLN A 77 4.95 -4.56 -9.92
N LYS A 78 5.88 -5.26 -9.27
CA LYS A 78 5.60 -6.52 -8.57
C LYS A 78 4.75 -6.34 -7.31
N HIS A 79 4.88 -5.21 -6.61
CA HIS A 79 4.25 -4.97 -5.32
C HIS A 79 2.98 -4.10 -5.42
N MET A 80 2.93 -3.14 -6.34
CA MET A 80 1.73 -2.34 -6.66
C MET A 80 0.69 -3.18 -7.42
N ALA A 81 1.12 -4.17 -8.22
CA ALA A 81 0.19 -5.17 -8.76
C ALA A 81 -0.52 -5.97 -7.65
N LYS A 82 0.10 -6.16 -6.48
CA LYS A 82 -0.54 -6.84 -5.35
C LYS A 82 -1.58 -5.97 -4.65
N GLU A 83 -1.32 -4.66 -4.54
CA GLU A 83 -2.29 -3.67 -4.07
C GLU A 83 -3.52 -3.67 -4.98
N THR A 84 -3.31 -3.54 -6.29
CA THR A 84 -4.40 -3.62 -7.28
C THR A 84 -5.13 -4.96 -7.21
N VAL A 85 -4.42 -6.10 -7.12
CA VAL A 85 -5.05 -7.42 -7.02
C VAL A 85 -5.84 -7.59 -5.73
N GLY A 86 -5.33 -7.14 -4.59
CA GLY A 86 -6.04 -7.25 -3.32
C GLY A 86 -7.24 -6.31 -3.23
N GLN A 87 -7.14 -5.09 -3.78
CA GLN A 87 -8.29 -4.19 -3.92
C GLN A 87 -9.35 -4.80 -4.84
N ILE A 88 -8.96 -5.41 -5.96
CA ILE A 88 -9.89 -6.10 -6.87
C ILE A 88 -10.55 -7.30 -6.16
N LEU A 89 -9.79 -8.12 -5.43
CA LEU A 89 -10.32 -9.25 -4.68
C LEU A 89 -11.33 -8.79 -3.62
N TYR A 90 -11.03 -7.71 -2.89
CA TYR A 90 -11.96 -7.16 -1.91
C TYR A 90 -13.22 -6.56 -2.56
N ILE A 91 -13.06 -5.72 -3.58
CA ILE A 91 -14.18 -5.06 -4.26
C ILE A 91 -15.09 -6.10 -4.93
N LEU A 92 -14.55 -7.10 -5.61
CA LEU A 92 -15.35 -8.10 -6.33
C LEU A 92 -15.96 -9.15 -5.41
N ASN A 93 -15.17 -9.70 -4.47
CA ASN A 93 -15.58 -10.89 -3.70
C ASN A 93 -15.97 -10.57 -2.25
N GLY A 94 -15.62 -9.39 -1.74
CA GLY A 94 -15.80 -9.04 -0.33
C GLY A 94 -14.89 -9.80 0.63
N ASP A 95 -13.89 -10.53 0.12
CA ASP A 95 -12.97 -11.33 0.95
C ASP A 95 -11.83 -10.46 1.49
N ILE A 96 -12.00 -10.01 2.73
CA ILE A 96 -11.02 -9.18 3.43
C ILE A 96 -9.76 -9.97 3.82
N ASP A 97 -9.88 -11.27 4.09
CA ASP A 97 -8.75 -12.11 4.52
C ASP A 97 -7.82 -12.41 3.34
N GLU A 98 -8.40 -12.66 2.17
CA GLU A 98 -7.66 -12.86 0.93
C GLU A 98 -7.02 -11.55 0.45
N ALA A 99 -7.75 -10.43 0.53
CA ALA A 99 -7.21 -9.10 0.23
C ALA A 99 -6.08 -8.70 1.17
N LYS A 100 -6.20 -8.98 2.48
CA LYS A 100 -5.17 -8.74 3.50
C LYS A 100 -3.92 -9.58 3.24
N LYS A 101 -4.07 -10.86 2.90
CA LYS A 101 -2.94 -11.74 2.55
C LYS A 101 -2.26 -11.31 1.26
N ALA A 102 -3.02 -10.95 0.23
CA ALA A 102 -2.47 -10.52 -1.06
C ALA A 102 -1.62 -9.25 -0.93
N GLN A 103 -2.08 -8.31 -0.09
CA GLN A 103 -1.47 -6.99 0.11
C GLN A 103 -0.51 -6.91 1.31
N ALA A 104 -0.45 -7.96 2.14
CA ALA A 104 0.30 -7.98 3.39
C ALA A 104 -0.05 -6.81 4.33
N LEU A 105 -1.34 -6.46 4.42
CA LEU A 105 -1.82 -5.29 5.16
C LEU A 105 -1.69 -5.47 6.66
N THR A 106 -1.36 -4.38 7.33
CA THR A 106 -1.53 -4.23 8.77
C THR A 106 -3.00 -4.19 9.16
N ASN A 107 -3.30 -4.31 10.46
CA ASN A 107 -4.67 -4.24 10.95
C ASN A 107 -5.32 -2.87 10.71
N GLU A 108 -4.53 -1.79 10.75
CA GLU A 108 -4.99 -0.42 10.51
C GLU A 108 -5.36 -0.21 9.04
N GLU A 109 -4.49 -0.60 8.11
CA GLU A 109 -4.77 -0.52 6.67
C GLU A 109 -5.95 -1.44 6.26
N THR A 110 -6.12 -2.58 6.95
CA THR A 110 -7.29 -3.45 6.75
C THR A 110 -8.60 -2.73 7.12
N ALA A 111 -8.58 -1.86 8.15
CA ALA A 111 -9.76 -1.13 8.59
C ALA A 111 -10.20 -0.05 7.58
N GLU A 112 -9.27 0.54 6.85
CA GLU A 112 -9.56 1.49 5.76
C GLU A 112 -10.23 0.79 4.57
N LEU A 113 -9.77 -0.41 4.21
CA LEU A 113 -10.40 -1.23 3.16
C LEU A 113 -11.86 -1.56 3.46
N LEU A 114 -12.20 -1.80 4.73
CA LEU A 114 -13.59 -2.07 5.14
C LEU A 114 -14.57 -0.91 4.89
N GLN A 115 -14.06 0.31 4.65
CA GLN A 115 -14.89 1.46 4.29
C GLN A 115 -15.29 1.46 2.81
N LEU A 116 -14.59 0.70 1.96
CA LEU A 116 -14.90 0.64 0.54
C LEU A 116 -16.17 -0.19 0.29
N PRO A 117 -17.07 0.25 -0.60
CA PRO A 117 -18.22 -0.56 -0.99
C PRO A 117 -17.77 -1.79 -1.77
N THR A 118 -18.24 -2.97 -1.36
CA THR A 118 -18.00 -4.22 -2.09
C THR A 118 -19.16 -4.52 -3.04
N LEU A 119 -18.87 -5.16 -4.16
CA LEU A 119 -19.87 -5.56 -5.16
C LEU A 119 -20.99 -6.44 -4.56
N PRO A 120 -20.70 -7.42 -3.67
CA PRO A 120 -21.75 -8.16 -2.98
C PRO A 120 -22.63 -7.27 -2.10
N LYS A 121 -22.05 -6.30 -1.39
CA LYS A 121 -22.79 -5.36 -0.53
C LYS A 121 -23.68 -4.43 -1.36
N VAL A 122 -23.14 -3.83 -2.42
CA VAL A 122 -23.90 -2.98 -3.36
C VAL A 122 -25.03 -3.77 -4.01
N THR A 123 -24.77 -5.00 -4.45
CA THR A 123 -25.79 -5.89 -5.04
C THR A 123 -26.89 -6.21 -4.02
N HIS A 124 -26.52 -6.49 -2.77
CA HIS A 124 -27.48 -6.74 -1.70
C HIS A 124 -28.36 -5.52 -1.42
N GLU A 125 -27.76 -4.33 -1.29
CA GLU A 125 -28.47 -3.08 -1.05
C GLU A 125 -29.43 -2.74 -2.20
N LEU A 126 -29.00 -2.89 -3.45
CA LEU A 126 -29.86 -2.69 -4.62
C LEU A 126 -31.04 -3.67 -4.65
N ARG A 127 -30.81 -4.96 -4.30
CA ARG A 127 -31.90 -5.94 -4.18
C ARG A 127 -32.89 -5.55 -3.07
N GLN A 128 -32.41 -5.07 -1.92
CA GLN A 128 -33.28 -4.58 -0.85
C GLN A 128 -34.10 -3.37 -1.29
N MET A 129 -33.49 -2.42 -2.01
CA MET A 129 -34.19 -1.26 -2.57
C MET A 129 -35.27 -1.68 -3.56
N LEU A 130 -34.95 -2.62 -4.46
CA LEU A 130 -35.90 -3.18 -5.43
C LEU A 130 -37.13 -3.79 -4.73
N ASN A 131 -36.90 -4.62 -3.71
CA ASN A 131 -37.97 -5.27 -2.93
C ASN A 131 -38.88 -4.25 -2.20
N LYS A 132 -38.31 -3.15 -1.71
CA LYS A 132 -39.09 -2.07 -1.08
C LYS A 132 -39.91 -1.31 -2.13
N LEU A 133 -39.32 -1.01 -3.28
CA LEU A 133 -39.96 -0.29 -4.37
C LEU A 133 -41.03 -1.09 -5.08
N GLU A 134 -40.95 -2.42 -5.07
CA GLU A 134 -41.94 -3.29 -5.71
C GLU A 134 -43.38 -3.01 -5.25
N LYS A 135 -43.56 -2.69 -3.97
CA LYS A 135 -44.87 -2.32 -3.39
C LYS A 135 -45.44 -1.01 -3.92
N HIS A 136 -44.58 -0.17 -4.50
CA HIS A 136 -44.91 1.18 -4.98
C HIS A 136 -44.61 1.35 -6.47
N LYS A 137 -44.26 0.28 -7.20
CA LYS A 137 -43.77 0.39 -8.59
C LYS A 137 -44.75 1.01 -9.57
N ASN A 138 -46.04 0.93 -9.28
CA ASN A 138 -47.12 1.47 -10.10
C ASN A 138 -47.75 2.75 -9.49
N LEU A 139 -47.16 3.31 -8.43
CA LEU A 139 -47.75 4.46 -7.72
C LEU A 139 -47.66 5.74 -8.55
N THR A 140 -46.51 5.96 -9.21
CA THR A 140 -46.29 7.06 -10.16
C THR A 140 -45.30 6.63 -11.24
N SER A 141 -45.23 7.37 -12.35
CA SER A 141 -44.24 7.16 -13.41
C SER A 141 -42.79 7.17 -12.90
N PHE A 142 -42.50 8.03 -11.91
CA PHE A 142 -41.20 8.07 -11.25
C PHE A 142 -40.85 6.74 -10.56
N HIS A 143 -41.79 6.12 -9.85
CA HIS A 143 -41.53 4.85 -9.16
C HIS A 143 -41.28 3.70 -10.15
N THR A 144 -42.01 3.69 -11.28
CA THR A 144 -41.79 2.72 -12.36
C THR A 144 -40.41 2.90 -12.99
N GLU A 145 -40.01 4.14 -13.27
CA GLU A 145 -38.71 4.45 -13.85
C GLU A 145 -37.56 4.09 -12.88
N LEU A 146 -37.70 4.43 -11.60
CA LEU A 146 -36.72 4.10 -10.56
C LEU A 146 -36.56 2.58 -10.40
N TYR A 147 -37.66 1.83 -10.38
CA TYR A 147 -37.64 0.37 -10.34
C TYR A 147 -36.88 -0.22 -11.54
N ASN A 148 -37.17 0.26 -12.74
CA ASN A 148 -36.52 -0.22 -13.97
C ASN A 148 -35.02 0.09 -14.00
N LYS A 149 -34.61 1.28 -13.54
CA LYS A 149 -33.19 1.67 -13.45
C LYS A 149 -32.42 0.77 -12.48
N ILE A 150 -32.98 0.48 -11.30
CA ILE A 150 -32.34 -0.41 -10.32
C ILE A 150 -32.28 -1.85 -10.83
N ALA A 151 -33.34 -2.33 -11.50
CA ALA A 151 -33.36 -3.66 -12.11
C ALA A 151 -32.30 -3.80 -13.22
N ALA A 152 -32.13 -2.77 -14.06
CA ALA A 152 -31.10 -2.76 -15.10
C ALA A 152 -29.69 -2.77 -14.51
N ALA A 153 -29.41 -1.93 -13.51
CA ALA A 153 -28.12 -1.91 -12.81
C ALA A 153 -27.79 -3.27 -12.16
N LEU A 154 -28.77 -3.92 -11.53
CA LEU A 154 -28.59 -5.27 -10.99
C LEU A 154 -28.27 -6.30 -12.08
N LYS A 155 -28.85 -6.17 -13.27
CA LYS A 155 -28.58 -7.09 -14.38
C LYS A 155 -27.14 -6.94 -14.90
N GLU A 156 -26.65 -5.70 -14.97
CA GLU A 156 -25.26 -5.41 -15.39
C GLU A 156 -24.23 -5.90 -14.36
N LEU A 157 -24.56 -5.87 -13.07
CA LEU A 157 -23.66 -6.30 -11.98
C LEU A 157 -23.61 -7.83 -11.75
N ASN A 158 -24.53 -8.61 -12.33
CA ASN A 158 -24.53 -10.09 -12.24
C ASN A 158 -23.97 -10.76 -13.53
N CYS A 159 -23.33 -10.01 -14.43
CA CYS A 159 -22.68 -10.52 -15.64
C CYS A 159 -21.27 -11.06 -15.35
#